data_AF-A0A522MLA5-F1
#
_entry.id   AF-A0A522MLA5-F1
#
_cell.length_a   1.000
_cell.length_b   1.000
_cell.length_c   1.000
_cell.angle_alpha   90.00
_cell.angle_beta   90.00
_cell.angle_gamma   90.00
#
_symmetry.space_group_name_H-M   'P 1'
#
loop_
_entity.id
_entity.type
_entity.pdbx_description
1 polymer ?
#
loop_
_entity_poly.entity_id
_entity_poly.type
_entity_poly.pdbx_seq_one_letter_code
_entity_poly.pdbx_strand_id
1 'polypeptide(L)'
;MNSTFAVDDIEQGESFEQFMTSLRDPAFAAPIVSARRFSDALHIDLQTLAKQAGVHRNTLSRMPASESVQRFLREALRVIRAATDVQGCVKQALFWYRNEPLSEFEYQTAEQLVCGGRTEDVLRFIVLRQR
;
A
#
# COMPACT_ATOMS: atom_id res chain seq x y z
N MET A 1 -16.57 -26.92 26.24
CA MET A 1 -17.42 -26.81 25.04
C MET A 1 -16.93 -25.61 24.26
N ASN A 2 -16.19 -25.86 23.17
CA ASN A 2 -15.61 -24.83 22.32
C ASN A 2 -16.74 -24.01 21.71
N SER A 3 -16.88 -22.75 22.14
CA SER A 3 -17.57 -21.74 21.34
C SER A 3 -16.64 -21.38 20.19
N THR A 4 -16.83 -22.06 19.07
CA THR A 4 -16.39 -21.64 17.75
C THR A 4 -16.99 -20.25 17.53
N PHE A 5 -16.23 -19.20 17.86
CA PHE A 5 -16.49 -17.88 17.31
C PHE A 5 -16.33 -18.04 15.80
N ALA A 6 -17.45 -17.90 15.12
CA ALA A 6 -17.58 -18.13 13.70
C ALA A 6 -16.50 -17.33 12.96
N VAL A 7 -15.80 -18.02 12.07
CA VAL A 7 -14.82 -17.49 11.13
C VAL A 7 -15.52 -16.64 10.04
N ASP A 8 -16.80 -16.33 10.24
CA ASP A 8 -17.72 -15.68 9.32
C ASP A 8 -17.89 -14.16 9.58
N ASP A 9 -17.28 -13.60 10.64
CA ASP A 9 -17.21 -12.13 10.85
C ASP A 9 -16.09 -11.47 10.02
N ILE A 10 -15.50 -12.20 9.06
CA ILE A 10 -14.63 -11.63 8.02
C ILE A 10 -15.53 -10.91 7.01
N GLU A 11 -16.11 -9.79 7.42
CA GLU A 11 -16.86 -8.91 6.54
C GLU A 11 -15.91 -8.39 5.44
N GLN A 12 -16.09 -8.97 4.25
CA GLN A 12 -16.25 -8.28 2.97
C GLN A 12 -15.73 -6.83 2.96
N GLY A 13 -14.60 -6.63 2.26
CA GLY A 13 -14.32 -5.42 1.48
C GLY A 13 -14.38 -4.07 2.22
N GLU A 14 -13.33 -3.70 2.94
CA GLU A 14 -13.02 -2.28 3.03
C GLU A 14 -12.83 -1.76 1.60
N SER A 15 -13.73 -0.88 1.19
CA SER A 15 -13.64 -0.23 -0.12
C SER A 15 -12.34 0.57 -0.20
N PHE A 16 -11.78 0.69 -1.41
CA PHE A 16 -10.60 1.52 -1.61
C PHE A 16 -10.83 2.97 -1.13
N GLU A 17 -12.05 3.49 -1.24
CA GLU A 17 -12.39 4.83 -0.78
C GLU A 17 -12.36 4.98 0.75
N GLN A 18 -12.82 3.97 1.49
CA GLN A 18 -12.68 3.93 2.95
C GLN A 18 -11.21 3.84 3.35
N PHE A 19 -10.42 3.03 2.65
CA PHE A 19 -8.98 2.96 2.84
C PHE A 19 -8.30 4.32 2.58
N MET A 20 -8.59 4.99 1.46
CA MET A 20 -8.06 6.32 1.17
C MET A 20 -8.45 7.35 2.24
N THR A 21 -9.68 7.27 2.75
CA THR A 21 -10.14 8.12 3.86
C THR A 21 -9.36 7.84 5.14
N SER A 22 -9.08 6.56 5.44
CA SER A 22 -8.34 6.15 6.65
C SER A 22 -6.89 6.63 6.63
N LEU A 23 -6.29 6.88 5.46
CA LEU A 23 -4.93 7.38 5.29
C LEU A 23 -4.77 8.89 5.48
N ARG A 24 -5.87 9.65 5.57
CA ARG A 24 -5.81 11.09 5.83
C ARG A 24 -5.45 11.34 7.28
N ASP A 25 -4.66 12.38 7.51
CA ASP A 25 -4.40 12.87 8.87
C ASP A 25 -5.20 14.16 9.11
N PRO A 26 -6.19 14.15 10.03
CA PRO A 26 -7.02 15.33 10.28
C PRO A 26 -6.23 16.51 10.86
N ALA A 27 -5.01 16.28 11.36
CA ALA A 27 -4.13 17.36 11.82
C ALA A 27 -3.55 18.19 10.67
N PHE A 28 -3.64 17.72 9.42
CA PHE A 28 -3.13 18.41 8.24
C PHE A 28 -4.28 18.80 7.30
N ALA A 29 -4.42 20.11 7.05
CA ALA A 29 -5.39 20.62 6.08
C ALA A 29 -5.00 20.34 4.61
N ALA A 30 -3.72 20.06 4.35
CA ALA A 30 -3.22 19.75 3.03
C ALA A 30 -3.66 18.35 2.56
N PRO A 31 -3.84 18.11 1.25
CA PRO A 31 -4.23 16.81 0.69
C PRO A 31 -3.01 15.85 0.63
N ILE A 32 -2.47 15.51 1.79
CA ILE A 32 -1.32 14.61 1.94
C ILE A 32 -1.75 13.23 2.44
N VAL A 33 -0.99 12.21 2.07
CA VAL A 33 -1.11 10.86 2.62
C VAL A 33 -0.29 10.77 3.90
N SER A 34 -0.87 10.27 4.99
CA SER A 34 -0.17 10.07 6.25
C SER A 34 0.76 8.87 6.15
N ALA A 35 2.07 9.10 6.21
CA ALA A 35 3.08 8.03 6.22
C ALA A 35 2.87 7.05 7.38
N ARG A 36 2.45 7.54 8.56
CA ARG A 36 2.18 6.70 9.73
C ARG A 36 0.99 5.77 9.50
N ARG A 37 -0.14 6.31 9.04
CA ARG A 37 -1.34 5.50 8.80
C ARG A 37 -1.11 4.51 7.65
N PHE A 38 -0.32 4.91 6.66
CA PHE A 38 0.11 4.01 5.58
C PHE A 38 1.01 2.87 6.09
N SER A 39 1.99 3.16 6.96
CA SER A 39 2.84 2.11 7.57
C SER A 39 2.03 1.17 8.46
N ASP A 40 1.07 1.71 9.20
CA ASP A 40 0.17 0.93 10.06
C ASP A 40 -0.68 -0.05 9.21
N ALA A 41 -1.23 0.41 8.08
CA ALA A 41 -1.98 -0.43 7.16
C ALA A 41 -1.15 -1.55 6.52
N LEU A 42 0.14 -1.30 6.28
CA LEU A 42 1.07 -2.32 5.80
C LEU A 42 1.65 -3.19 6.93
N HIS A 43 1.36 -2.91 8.21
CA HIS A 43 1.98 -3.55 9.37
C HIS A 43 3.53 -3.51 9.33
N ILE A 44 4.08 -2.34 8.98
CA ILE A 44 5.53 -2.07 9.04
C ILE A 44 5.80 -0.86 9.91
N ASP A 45 7.03 -0.75 10.42
CA ASP A 45 7.43 0.46 11.14
C ASP A 45 7.77 1.61 10.18
N LEU A 46 7.74 2.84 10.70
CA LEU A 46 8.11 4.05 9.96
C LEU A 46 9.57 4.01 9.47
N GLN A 47 10.45 3.24 10.11
CA GLN A 47 11.85 3.13 9.70
C GLN A 47 11.97 2.31 8.41
N THR A 48 11.18 1.27 8.28
CA THR A 48 11.06 0.41 7.11
C THR A 48 10.42 1.18 5.97
N LEU A 49 9.33 1.90 6.24
CA LEU A 49 8.71 2.78 5.25
C LEU A 49 9.69 3.86 4.73
N ALA A 50 10.50 4.44 5.61
CA ALA A 50 11.51 5.43 5.21
C ALA A 50 12.54 4.83 4.24
N LYS A 51 13.01 3.60 4.51
CA LYS A 51 13.92 2.86 3.62
C LYS A 51 13.28 2.60 2.26
N GLN A 52 12.02 2.15 2.26
CA GLN A 52 11.26 1.89 1.02
C GLN A 52 11.07 3.15 0.18
N ALA A 53 10.80 4.29 0.83
CA ALA A 53 10.66 5.58 0.17
C ALA A 53 12.00 6.25 -0.20
N GLY A 54 13.15 5.65 0.14
CA GLY A 54 14.48 6.23 -0.11
C GLY A 54 14.76 7.52 0.65
N VAL A 55 14.12 7.74 1.81
CA VAL A 55 14.27 8.95 2.63
C VAL A 55 14.78 8.64 4.04
N HIS A 56 15.26 9.68 4.72
CA HIS A 56 15.56 9.58 6.14
C HIS A 56 14.26 9.53 6.96
N ARG A 57 14.22 8.74 8.05
CA ARG A 57 13.04 8.64 8.93
C ARG A 57 12.55 9.99 9.44
N ASN A 58 13.47 10.91 9.76
CA ASN A 58 13.13 12.27 10.20
C ASN A 58 12.35 13.07 9.15
N THR A 59 12.53 12.77 7.86
CA THR A 59 11.77 13.42 6.79
C THR A 59 10.29 13.04 6.88
N LEU A 60 9.97 11.77 7.18
CA LEU A 60 8.59 11.33 7.33
C LEU A 60 7.85 12.06 8.48
N SER A 61 8.55 12.36 9.57
CA SER A 61 7.93 13.01 10.74
C SER A 61 7.94 14.54 10.66
N ARG A 62 9.03 15.14 10.16
CA ARG A 62 9.20 16.61 10.14
C ARG A 62 8.72 17.26 8.85
N MET A 63 8.73 16.52 7.76
CA MET A 63 8.37 17.00 6.42
C MET A 63 7.43 16.01 5.73
N PRO A 64 6.27 15.68 6.34
CA PRO A 64 5.37 14.67 5.78
C PRO A 64 4.85 15.04 4.39
N ALA A 65 4.81 16.33 4.04
CA ALA A 65 4.42 16.84 2.73
C ALA A 65 5.57 16.89 1.70
N SER A 66 6.77 16.36 1.99
CA SER A 66 7.87 16.40 1.03
C SER A 66 7.50 15.67 -0.25
N GLU A 67 7.99 16.19 -1.38
CA GLU A 67 7.69 15.64 -2.71
C GLU A 67 8.09 14.17 -2.81
N SER A 68 9.28 13.79 -2.32
CA SER A 68 9.77 12.42 -2.34
C SER A 68 8.88 11.44 -1.55
N VAL A 69 8.46 11.82 -0.34
CA VAL A 69 7.59 10.99 0.51
C VAL A 69 6.23 10.83 -0.15
N GLN A 70 5.61 11.95 -0.55
CA GLN A 70 4.28 11.92 -1.13
C GLN A 70 4.27 11.23 -2.50
N ARG A 71 5.36 11.33 -3.28
CA ARG A 71 5.53 10.59 -4.53
C ARG A 71 5.52 9.08 -4.29
N PHE A 72 6.36 8.58 -3.39
CA PHE A 72 6.40 7.15 -3.07
C PHE A 72 5.04 6.64 -2.59
N LEU A 73 4.39 7.35 -1.65
CA LEU A 73 3.08 6.95 -1.13
C LEU A 73 2.02 6.88 -2.24
N ARG A 74 1.99 7.88 -3.14
CA ARG A 74 1.05 7.87 -4.28
C ARG A 74 1.34 6.75 -5.27
N GLU A 75 2.61 6.47 -5.54
CA GLU A 75 3.00 5.38 -6.44
C GLU A 75 2.56 4.01 -5.89
N ALA A 76 2.81 3.76 -4.60
CA ALA A 76 2.31 2.55 -3.94
C ALA A 76 0.77 2.46 -3.97
N LEU A 77 0.07 3.57 -3.70
CA LEU A 77 -1.40 3.61 -3.74
C LEU A 77 -1.98 3.35 -5.13
N ARG A 78 -1.32 3.78 -6.21
CA ARG A 78 -1.73 3.46 -7.58
C ARG A 78 -1.71 1.95 -7.82
N VAL A 79 -0.66 1.27 -7.37
CA VAL A 79 -0.53 -0.19 -7.48
C VAL A 79 -1.56 -0.90 -6.61
N ILE A 80 -1.75 -0.45 -5.36
CA ILE A 80 -2.75 -1.02 -4.46
C ILE A 80 -4.16 -0.85 -5.03
N ARG A 81 -4.48 0.29 -5.67
CA ARG A 81 -5.78 0.48 -6.35
C ARG A 81 -5.95 -0.53 -7.48
N ALA A 82 -4.99 -0.59 -8.40
CA ALA A 82 -5.07 -1.51 -9.53
C ALA A 82 -5.17 -2.98 -9.07
N ALA A 83 -4.45 -3.36 -8.03
CA ALA A 83 -4.55 -4.68 -7.42
C ALA A 83 -5.90 -4.89 -6.72
N THR A 84 -6.47 -3.86 -6.08
CA THR A 84 -7.81 -3.93 -5.48
C THR A 84 -8.88 -4.19 -6.53
N ASP A 85 -8.77 -3.55 -7.70
CA ASP A 85 -9.71 -3.76 -8.82
C ASP A 85 -9.67 -5.23 -9.33
N VAL A 86 -8.53 -5.92 -9.19
CA VAL A 86 -8.38 -7.36 -9.56
C VAL A 86 -8.80 -8.31 -8.44
N GLN A 87 -8.33 -8.05 -7.21
CA GLN A 87 -8.53 -8.94 -6.07
C GLN A 87 -9.92 -8.76 -5.44
N GLY A 88 -10.60 -7.65 -5.70
CA GLY A 88 -11.95 -7.36 -5.19
C GLY A 88 -11.99 -6.75 -3.78
N CYS A 89 -10.87 -6.70 -3.05
CA CYS A 89 -10.79 -5.97 -1.78
C CYS A 89 -9.38 -5.48 -1.44
N VAL A 90 -9.31 -4.41 -0.64
CA VAL A 90 -8.04 -3.77 -0.24
C VAL A 90 -7.16 -4.71 0.59
N LYS A 91 -7.75 -5.51 1.49
CA LYS A 91 -6.99 -6.45 2.33
C LYS A 91 -6.20 -7.45 1.48
N GLN A 92 -6.82 -8.03 0.45
CA GLN A 92 -6.14 -8.93 -0.47
C GLN A 92 -5.11 -8.20 -1.35
N ALA A 93 -5.41 -6.97 -1.79
CA ALA A 93 -4.46 -6.16 -2.53
C ALA A 93 -3.19 -5.83 -1.73
N LEU A 94 -3.33 -5.47 -0.44
CA LEU A 94 -2.20 -5.24 0.46
C LEU A 94 -1.39 -6.52 0.70
N PHE A 95 -2.07 -7.65 0.87
CA PHE A 95 -1.42 -8.95 1.01
C PHE A 95 -0.61 -9.30 -0.24
N TRP A 96 -1.23 -9.21 -1.42
CA TRP A 96 -0.60 -9.41 -2.72
C TRP A 96 0.61 -8.49 -2.91
N TYR A 97 0.43 -7.19 -2.65
CA TYR A 97 1.46 -6.17 -2.84
C TYR A 97 2.75 -6.48 -2.10
N ARG A 98 2.63 -6.96 -0.85
CA ARG A 98 3.79 -7.25 0.01
C ARG A 98 4.37 -8.64 -0.17
N ASN A 99 3.54 -9.65 -0.47
CA ASN A 99 3.93 -11.04 -0.28
C ASN A 99 3.96 -11.88 -1.56
N GLU A 100 3.26 -11.50 -2.63
CA GLU A 100 3.19 -12.33 -3.82
C GLU A 100 4.39 -12.04 -4.75
N PRO A 101 5.31 -13.01 -4.95
CA PRO A 101 6.39 -12.85 -5.91
C PRO A 101 5.86 -12.93 -7.34
N LEU A 102 6.35 -12.05 -8.21
CA LEU A 102 5.91 -11.97 -9.59
C LEU A 102 6.96 -12.60 -10.51
N SER A 103 6.60 -13.70 -11.19
CA SER A 103 7.52 -14.47 -12.05
C SER A 103 8.17 -13.66 -13.16
N GLU A 104 7.44 -12.70 -13.72
CA GLU A 104 7.83 -11.80 -14.81
C GLU A 104 8.85 -10.75 -14.35
N PHE A 105 9.03 -10.62 -13.04
CA PHE A 105 9.96 -9.69 -12.41
C PHE A 105 10.96 -10.42 -11.53
N GLU A 106 11.46 -11.57 -11.98
CA GLU A 106 12.48 -12.34 -11.27
C GLU A 106 12.06 -12.69 -9.83
N TYR A 107 10.76 -12.92 -9.62
CA TYR A 107 10.14 -13.22 -8.33
C TYR A 107 10.22 -12.08 -7.30
N GLN A 108 10.44 -10.84 -7.75
CA GLN A 108 10.26 -9.66 -6.90
C GLN A 108 8.78 -9.43 -6.59
N THR A 109 8.49 -8.89 -5.41
CA THR A 109 7.14 -8.45 -5.05
C THR A 109 6.82 -7.08 -5.64
N ALA A 110 5.53 -6.74 -5.73
CA ALA A 110 5.11 -5.40 -6.18
C ALA A 110 5.69 -4.29 -5.28
N GLU A 111 5.78 -4.52 -3.97
CA GLU A 111 6.42 -3.62 -3.01
C GLU A 111 7.88 -3.34 -3.38
N GLN A 112 8.67 -4.38 -3.68
CA GLN A 112 10.07 -4.23 -4.07
C GLN A 112 10.23 -3.45 -5.38
N LEU A 113 9.34 -3.69 -6.34
CA LEU A 113 9.34 -2.99 -7.62
C LEU A 113 9.01 -1.51 -7.47
N VAL A 114 8.02 -1.16 -6.64
CA VAL A 114 7.71 0.26 -6.33
C VAL A 114 8.87 0.93 -5.62
N CYS A 115 9.51 0.27 -4.66
CA CYS A 115 10.73 0.80 -4.01
C CYS A 115 11.87 1.04 -5.02
N GLY A 116 11.95 0.21 -6.06
CA GLY A 116 12.90 0.37 -7.17
C GLY A 116 12.50 1.40 -8.23
N GLY A 117 11.40 2.15 -8.05
CA GLY A 117 10.90 3.12 -9.02
C GLY A 117 10.27 2.50 -10.27
N ARG A 118 9.90 1.21 -10.22
CA ARG A 118 9.32 0.44 -11.33
C ARG A 118 7.79 0.36 -11.25
N THR A 119 7.14 1.37 -10.68
CA THR A 119 5.68 1.43 -10.48
C THR A 119 4.90 1.21 -11.77
N GLU A 120 5.34 1.79 -12.89
CA GLU A 120 4.65 1.64 -14.18
C GLU A 120 4.74 0.21 -14.75
N ASP A 121 5.82 -0.52 -14.47
CA ASP A 121 5.96 -1.91 -14.91
C ASP A 121 4.93 -2.80 -14.20
N VAL A 122 4.73 -2.59 -12.90
CA VAL A 122 3.72 -3.31 -12.10
C VAL A 122 2.32 -3.02 -12.58
N LEU A 123 1.99 -1.74 -12.83
CA LEU A 123 0.68 -1.36 -13.35
C LEU A 123 0.40 -1.99 -14.71
N ARG A 124 1.39 -2.00 -15.61
CA ARG A 124 1.26 -2.67 -16.90
C ARG A 124 1.03 -4.17 -16.75
N PHE A 125 1.77 -4.82 -15.85
CA PHE A 125 1.60 -6.23 -15.55
C PHE A 125 0.18 -6.55 -15.07
N ILE A 126 -0.37 -5.77 -14.13
CA ILE A 126 -1.73 -5.96 -13.62
C ILE A 126 -2.75 -5.83 -14.77
N VAL A 127 -2.63 -4.82 -15.62
CA VAL A 127 -3.55 -4.62 -16.75
C VAL A 127 -3.46 -5.74 -17.79
N LEU A 128 -2.25 -6.25 -18.06
CA LEU A 128 -2.05 -7.34 -19.02
C LEU A 128 -2.64 -8.67 -18.54
N ARG A 129 -2.66 -8.93 -17.23
CA ARG A 129 -3.26 -10.16 -16.65
C ARG A 129 -4.79 -10.18 -16.67
N GLN A 130 -5.45 -9.06 -16.95
CA GLN A 130 -6.91 -8.96 -17.02
C GLN A 130 -7.48 -9.20 -18.43
N ARG A 131 -6.63 -9.42 -19.43
CA ARG A 131 -7.03 -9.77 -20.80
C ARG A 131 -7.03 -11.27 -21.00
#